data_AF-A0AAD9D188-F1
#
_entry.id   AF-A0AAD9D188-F1
#
_cell.length_a   1.000
_cell.length_b   1.000
_cell.length_c   1.000
_cell.angle_alpha   90.00
_cell.angle_beta   90.00
_cell.angle_gamma   90.00
#
_symmetry.space_group_name_H-M   'P 1'
#
loop_
_entity.id
_entity.type
_entity.pdbx_description
1 polymer ?
#
loop_
_entity_poly.entity_id
_entity_poly.type
_entity_poly.pdbx_seq_one_letter_code
_entity_poly.pdbx_strand_id
1 'polypeptide(L)'
;MMRVVASSSRSTVRSVLLAQRTLREACVRRYTLQGQTHRRDWGIWAAGFTVGVVGSIVYSNREAWNLSTKLDAPDQRWTVARAEGDMKGDRVISLEELEMHRSGDSVWVAVQGTVWDVTKFLPEHPGGSQILLDHAGTDATAAFKGLHEPGTIEKHLDPSRMVGRFEPPPPAAFAASDDDWVPSEQPQVSEEERIQRARANLIGVNSLTCLDDFERLAKDLLPATVWEYYSTGSDSESAMRNNASAYDRVFFRPRVMRPVAHVDTSTTILGVDSSVPFYISPTARNGAGNPLGEIAVARGAAAQNAFQVLSHVASKSLEEVLAAAEQGQKIGWQLYMKADRKKAEEDIRKAHALGAHSIWLTVDTTILGNRIRQATGAAERNPSKPGSPLVRGPVSNLLSTHDAQLQWSDIEWIKSLAPGIPVVVKGIGAWEDVALAKQHGADAVVLSNHGGRQLDFADAPLKTLHDLRKHAPEVLDHKDFSVFIDGGIRRGTDVLKALCLGAKAVGLGRPFIYAGTGWGADGVEKAIMLLKGEMEISMRLLGVNSVDQLGPEYLNCERL
;
A
#
# COMPACT_ATOMS: atom_id res chain seq x y z
N MET A 1 20.88 1.52 40.71
CA MET A 1 20.54 0.57 39.64
C MET A 1 21.74 -0.03 38.89
N MET A 2 22.97 0.53 38.98
CA MET A 2 24.14 0.03 38.22
C MET A 2 24.85 -1.22 38.76
N ARG A 3 24.57 -1.70 39.98
CA ARG A 3 25.18 -2.95 40.51
C ARG A 3 24.40 -4.22 40.20
N VAL A 4 23.14 -4.12 39.75
CA VAL A 4 22.29 -5.30 39.44
C VAL A 4 22.56 -5.82 38.01
N VAL A 5 22.88 -4.94 37.06
CA VAL A 5 23.12 -5.29 35.64
C VAL A 5 24.45 -6.00 35.39
N ALA A 6 25.48 -5.78 36.22
CA ALA A 6 26.76 -6.49 36.08
C ALA A 6 26.70 -7.97 36.50
N SER A 7 25.68 -8.35 37.30
CA SER A 7 25.49 -9.73 37.76
C SER A 7 24.80 -10.61 36.72
N SER A 8 23.90 -10.03 35.91
CA SER A 8 23.15 -10.75 34.88
C SER A 8 24.03 -11.15 33.69
N SER A 9 24.96 -10.28 33.25
CA SER A 9 25.86 -10.57 32.11
C SER A 9 26.85 -11.71 32.39
N ARG A 10 27.37 -11.81 33.63
CA ARG A 10 28.25 -12.92 34.03
C ARG A 10 27.48 -14.24 34.12
N SER A 11 26.20 -14.21 34.50
CA SER A 11 25.36 -15.42 34.55
C SER A 11 25.09 -15.97 33.14
N THR A 12 24.80 -15.09 32.16
CA THR A 12 24.52 -15.47 30.77
C THR A 12 25.74 -16.06 30.09
N VAL A 13 26.92 -15.48 30.30
CA VAL A 13 28.18 -16.02 29.74
C VAL A 13 28.53 -17.38 30.35
N ARG A 14 28.28 -17.58 31.65
CA ARG A 14 28.50 -18.88 32.31
C ARG A 14 27.54 -19.96 31.80
N SER A 15 26.28 -19.62 31.55
CA SER A 15 25.26 -20.52 30.99
C SER A 15 25.58 -20.93 29.55
N VAL A 16 26.08 -20.02 28.73
CA VAL A 16 26.52 -20.31 27.34
C VAL A 16 27.75 -21.22 27.31
N LEU A 17 28.72 -20.96 28.19
CA LEU A 17 29.91 -21.82 28.32
C LEU A 17 29.57 -23.22 28.86
N LEU A 18 28.60 -23.32 29.78
CA LEU A 18 28.11 -24.61 30.28
C LEU A 18 27.38 -25.38 29.17
N ALA A 19 26.50 -24.72 28.40
CA ALA A 19 25.81 -25.33 27.26
C ALA A 19 26.78 -25.82 26.17
N GLN A 20 27.85 -25.06 25.88
CA GLN A 20 28.92 -25.49 24.97
C GLN A 20 29.69 -26.71 25.47
N ARG A 21 29.89 -26.83 26.79
CA ARG A 21 30.54 -27.99 27.41
C ARG A 21 29.66 -29.23 27.35
N THR A 22 28.36 -29.09 27.63
CA THR A 22 27.37 -30.17 27.55
C THR A 22 27.18 -30.67 26.10
N LEU A 23 27.18 -29.76 25.11
CA LEU A 23 27.10 -30.11 23.69
C LEU A 23 28.37 -30.80 23.18
N ARG A 24 29.56 -30.39 23.66
CA ARG A 24 30.81 -31.10 23.37
C ARG A 24 30.83 -32.51 23.96
N GLU A 25 30.38 -32.69 25.19
CA GLU A 25 30.32 -34.00 25.84
C GLU A 25 29.27 -34.93 25.21
N ALA A 26 28.14 -34.37 24.75
CA ALA A 26 27.11 -35.11 24.02
C ALA A 26 27.57 -35.57 22.62
N CYS A 27 28.33 -34.75 21.90
CA CYS A 27 28.91 -35.12 20.60
C CYS A 27 30.01 -36.18 20.71
N VAL A 28 30.83 -36.14 21.77
CA VAL A 28 31.89 -37.13 22.01
C VAL A 28 31.30 -38.50 22.43
N ARG A 29 30.22 -38.53 23.22
CA ARG A 29 29.54 -39.79 23.61
C ARG A 29 28.79 -40.48 22.47
N ARG A 30 28.33 -39.74 21.45
CA ARG A 30 27.63 -40.33 20.29
C ARG A 30 28.57 -40.99 19.27
N TYR A 31 29.86 -40.65 19.29
CA TYR A 31 30.85 -41.14 18.32
C TYR A 31 31.69 -42.34 18.79
N THR A 32 31.44 -42.88 19.99
CA THR A 32 32.08 -44.12 20.46
C THR A 32 31.25 -45.38 20.20
N LEU A 33 30.04 -45.25 19.63
CA LEU A 33 29.10 -46.36 19.38
C LEU A 33 28.93 -46.78 17.92
N GLN A 34 29.59 -46.11 16.97
CA GLN A 34 29.65 -46.55 15.58
C GLN A 34 31.08 -46.46 15.09
N GLY A 35 31.79 -47.59 15.18
CA GLY A 35 33.14 -47.71 14.66
C GLY A 35 33.12 -47.57 13.14
N GLN A 36 33.67 -46.46 12.63
CA GLN A 36 34.46 -46.45 11.40
C GLN A 36 35.18 -45.11 11.24
N THR A 37 36.46 -45.23 10.89
CA THR A 37 37.42 -44.16 10.70
C THR A 37 37.29 -43.52 9.32
N HIS A 38 37.20 -42.19 9.25
CA HIS A 38 37.88 -41.40 8.22
C HIS A 38 38.15 -39.99 8.71
N ARG A 39 39.45 -39.70 8.96
CA ARG A 39 39.97 -38.33 9.14
C ARG A 39 40.11 -37.70 7.74
N ARG A 40 39.39 -36.62 7.47
CA ARG A 40 39.86 -35.47 6.66
C ARG A 40 38.89 -34.28 6.77
N ASP A 41 39.48 -33.12 7.04
CA ASP A 41 39.05 -31.75 6.73
C ASP A 41 37.74 -31.18 7.32
N TRP A 42 37.68 -31.07 8.65
CA TRP A 42 36.66 -30.25 9.35
C TRP A 42 37.21 -29.02 10.10
N GLY A 43 38.51 -28.72 9.98
CA GLY A 43 39.14 -27.57 10.64
C GLY A 43 38.68 -26.21 10.10
N ILE A 44 38.27 -26.13 8.83
CA ILE A 44 37.94 -24.86 8.16
C ILE A 44 36.46 -24.49 8.31
N TRP A 45 35.56 -25.47 8.39
CA TRP A 45 34.11 -25.23 8.56
C TRP A 45 33.71 -24.93 10.01
N ALA A 46 34.39 -25.50 11.00
CA ALA A 46 34.09 -25.20 12.41
C ALA A 46 34.53 -23.78 12.83
N ALA A 47 35.61 -23.26 12.23
CA ALA A 47 36.03 -21.87 12.45
C ALA A 47 35.07 -20.87 11.78
N GLY A 48 34.59 -21.16 10.56
CA GLY A 48 33.62 -20.33 9.85
C GLY A 48 32.26 -20.24 10.55
N PHE A 49 31.78 -21.35 11.13
CA PHE A 49 30.50 -21.35 11.85
C PHE A 49 30.58 -20.60 13.19
N THR A 50 31.73 -20.64 13.87
CA THR A 50 31.93 -19.94 15.14
C THR A 50 32.09 -18.42 14.92
N VAL A 51 32.76 -17.99 13.85
CA VAL A 51 32.87 -16.57 13.48
C VAL A 51 31.55 -16.01 12.95
N GLY A 52 30.78 -16.80 12.18
CA GLY A 52 29.47 -16.37 11.66
C GLY A 52 28.41 -16.18 12.74
N VAL A 53 28.31 -17.10 13.71
CA VAL A 53 27.32 -17.01 14.79
C VAL A 53 27.69 -15.95 15.82
N VAL A 54 28.98 -15.80 16.16
CA VAL A 54 29.42 -14.70 17.04
C VAL A 54 29.32 -13.35 16.33
N GLY A 55 29.59 -13.29 15.03
CA GLY A 55 29.40 -12.11 14.19
C GLY A 55 27.93 -11.66 14.14
N SER A 56 26.98 -12.57 13.92
CA SER A 56 25.54 -12.26 13.96
C SER A 56 25.07 -11.86 15.35
N ILE A 57 25.53 -12.50 16.42
CA ILE A 57 25.12 -12.13 17.79
C ILE A 57 25.70 -10.76 18.19
N VAL A 58 26.92 -10.43 17.77
CA VAL A 58 27.52 -9.09 18.00
C VAL A 58 26.86 -8.03 17.12
N TYR A 59 26.50 -8.35 15.87
CA TYR A 59 25.80 -7.43 14.97
C TYR A 59 24.36 -7.16 15.44
N SER A 60 23.61 -8.21 15.80
CA SER A 60 22.25 -8.08 16.35
C SER A 60 22.23 -7.40 17.71
N ASN A 61 23.23 -7.63 18.57
CA ASN A 61 23.34 -6.90 19.84
C ASN A 61 23.84 -5.46 19.67
N ARG A 62 24.62 -5.15 18.61
CA ARG A 62 25.02 -3.77 18.27
C ARG A 62 23.84 -2.99 17.68
N GLU A 63 22.99 -3.63 16.87
CA GLU A 63 21.72 -3.07 16.40
C GLU A 63 20.72 -2.88 17.56
N ALA A 64 20.60 -3.86 18.46
CA ALA A 64 19.76 -3.73 19.66
C ALA A 64 20.31 -2.67 20.64
N TRP A 65 21.63 -2.54 20.77
CA TRP A 65 22.25 -1.43 21.52
C TRP A 65 21.99 -0.08 20.86
N ASN A 66 22.16 0.03 19.53
CA ASN A 66 21.88 1.24 18.75
C ASN A 66 20.38 1.59 18.72
N LEU A 67 19.47 0.61 18.90
CA LEU A 67 18.05 0.86 19.11
C LEU A 67 17.77 1.34 20.55
N SER A 68 18.40 0.74 21.56
CA SER A 68 18.16 1.13 22.96
C SER A 68 18.76 2.50 23.31
N THR A 69 19.92 2.87 22.74
CA THR A 69 20.50 4.21 22.91
C THR A 69 19.77 5.29 22.12
N LYS A 70 18.91 4.90 21.16
CA LYS A 70 17.98 5.81 20.46
C LYS A 70 16.63 5.99 21.18
N LEU A 71 16.32 5.17 22.18
CA LEU A 71 15.07 5.27 22.95
C LEU A 71 15.21 6.11 24.24
N ASP A 72 16.44 6.35 24.71
CA ASP A 72 16.73 7.12 25.94
C ASP A 72 17.47 8.45 25.71
N ALA A 73 17.53 8.96 24.46
CA ALA A 73 18.11 10.27 24.17
C ALA A 73 17.05 11.38 24.25
N PRO A 74 17.30 12.51 24.94
CA PRO A 74 16.45 13.69 24.80
C PRO A 74 16.46 14.16 23.34
N ASP A 75 15.28 14.49 22.83
CA ASP A 75 14.96 14.82 21.43
C ASP A 75 16.00 15.77 20.79
N GLN A 76 16.98 15.20 20.07
CA GLN A 76 17.96 15.97 19.31
C GLN A 76 17.57 16.00 17.82
N ARG A 77 16.58 16.87 17.53
CA ARG A 77 16.52 17.85 16.42
C ARG A 77 16.60 17.27 14.99
N TRP A 78 15.49 17.12 14.26
CA TRP A 78 14.74 18.20 13.57
C TRP A 78 15.28 19.62 13.81
N THR A 79 16.43 19.94 13.22
CA THR A 79 16.87 21.34 13.06
C THR A 79 16.99 21.66 11.59
N VAL A 80 16.29 22.70 11.15
CA VAL A 80 16.57 23.37 9.88
C VAL A 80 18.00 23.91 9.96
N ALA A 81 18.86 23.48 9.04
CA ALA A 81 20.21 24.03 8.92
C ALA A 81 20.09 25.51 8.53
N ARG A 82 20.66 26.41 9.34
CA ARG A 82 20.72 27.84 9.05
C ARG A 82 21.62 28.06 7.83
N ALA A 83 21.04 28.44 6.71
CA ALA A 83 21.78 29.06 5.62
C ALA A 83 22.04 30.52 6.00
N GLU A 84 23.31 30.91 6.09
CA GLU A 84 23.72 32.30 6.31
C GLU A 84 23.44 33.11 5.04
N GLY A 85 22.38 33.89 5.08
CA GLY A 85 21.96 34.80 4.02
C GLY A 85 20.74 35.59 4.46
N ASP A 86 20.83 36.91 4.35
CA ASP A 86 19.88 37.95 4.73
C ASP A 86 18.40 37.59 4.42
N MET A 87 17.62 37.13 5.41
CA MET A 87 16.26 36.61 5.21
C MET A 87 15.31 36.94 6.38
N LYS A 88 14.02 37.17 6.06
CA LYS A 88 12.85 37.50 6.93
C LYS A 88 12.61 36.61 8.17
N GLY A 89 13.46 35.64 8.48
CA GLY A 89 13.25 34.59 9.49
C GLY A 89 13.27 35.03 10.97
N ASP A 90 13.58 36.29 11.26
CA ASP A 90 13.59 36.80 12.65
C ASP A 90 12.23 37.32 13.15
N ARG A 91 11.26 37.51 12.25
CA ARG A 91 9.92 37.97 12.63
C ARG A 91 9.14 36.87 13.35
N VAL A 92 8.68 37.15 14.56
CA VAL A 92 7.76 36.27 15.30
C VAL A 92 6.32 36.61 14.89
N ILE A 93 5.57 35.60 14.45
CA ILE A 93 4.18 35.68 14.02
C ILE A 93 3.31 35.16 15.18
N SER A 94 2.38 35.98 15.65
CA SER A 94 1.43 35.57 16.70
C SER A 94 0.35 34.64 16.13
N LEU A 95 -0.37 33.93 17.01
CA LEU A 95 -1.54 33.14 16.59
C LEU A 95 -2.61 34.02 15.96
N GLU A 96 -2.87 35.19 16.54
CA GLU A 96 -3.81 36.17 16.01
C GLU A 96 -3.43 36.62 14.59
N GLU A 97 -2.13 36.83 14.35
CA GLU A 97 -1.63 37.19 13.02
C GLU A 97 -1.77 36.02 12.04
N LEU A 98 -1.36 34.82 12.44
CA LEU A 98 -1.48 33.62 11.63
C LEU A 98 -2.94 33.38 11.20
N GLU A 99 -3.90 33.52 12.12
CA GLU A 99 -5.34 33.34 11.88
C GLU A 99 -5.95 34.33 10.87
N MET A 100 -5.29 35.47 10.61
CA MET A 100 -5.74 36.43 9.59
C MET A 100 -5.57 35.87 8.15
N HIS A 101 -4.72 34.86 7.96
CA HIS A 101 -4.36 34.31 6.66
C HIS A 101 -5.02 32.95 6.41
N ARG A 102 -6.37 32.96 6.38
CA ARG A 102 -7.23 31.78 6.21
C ARG A 102 -8.18 31.80 5.00
N SER A 103 -7.93 32.67 4.03
CA SER A 103 -8.79 32.82 2.84
C SER A 103 -8.08 32.29 1.59
N GLY A 104 -8.83 31.94 0.54
CA GLY A 104 -8.23 31.43 -0.71
C GLY A 104 -7.19 32.35 -1.35
N ASP A 105 -7.27 33.65 -1.07
CA ASP A 105 -6.35 34.68 -1.58
C ASP A 105 -5.20 35.01 -0.60
N SER A 106 -5.19 34.39 0.59
CA SER A 106 -4.20 34.60 1.65
C SER A 106 -4.19 33.41 2.61
N VAL A 107 -3.29 32.46 2.37
CA VAL A 107 -3.15 31.21 3.13
C VAL A 107 -1.76 31.09 3.74
N TRP A 108 -1.67 31.21 5.06
CA TRP A 108 -0.45 30.89 5.80
C TRP A 108 -0.67 29.65 6.64
N VAL A 109 0.38 28.85 6.80
CA VAL A 109 0.38 27.68 7.68
C VAL A 109 1.67 27.66 8.50
N ALA A 110 1.56 27.34 9.80
CA ALA A 110 2.74 27.08 10.61
C ALA A 110 3.08 25.58 10.55
N VAL A 111 4.35 25.26 10.26
CA VAL A 111 4.87 23.89 10.31
C VAL A 111 6.22 23.91 11.01
N GLN A 112 6.32 23.15 12.09
CA GLN A 112 7.51 23.02 12.94
C GLN A 112 8.05 24.37 13.45
N GLY A 113 7.14 25.28 13.83
CA GLY A 113 7.51 26.61 14.34
C GLY A 113 7.91 27.63 13.27
N THR A 114 7.73 27.32 11.98
CA THR A 114 7.95 28.25 10.87
C THR A 114 6.65 28.50 10.13
N VAL A 115 6.33 29.77 9.87
CA VAL A 115 5.16 30.19 9.08
C VAL A 115 5.54 30.28 7.61
N TRP A 116 4.73 29.65 6.77
CA TRP A 116 4.90 29.62 5.32
C TRP A 116 3.69 30.24 4.63
N ASP A 117 3.94 31.10 3.64
CA ASP A 117 2.91 31.57 2.71
C ASP A 117 2.74 30.56 1.57
N VAL A 118 1.64 29.81 1.64
CA VAL A 118 1.32 28.74 0.68
C VAL A 118 0.21 29.17 -0.28
N THR A 119 -0.19 30.45 -0.29
CA THR A 119 -1.29 30.98 -1.12
C THR A 119 -1.11 30.60 -2.61
N LYS A 120 0.07 30.85 -3.16
CA LYS A 120 0.38 30.52 -4.57
C LYS A 120 0.69 29.04 -4.78
N PHE A 121 0.91 28.27 -3.72
CA PHE A 121 1.18 26.84 -3.78
C PHE A 121 -0.11 26.01 -3.75
N LEU A 122 -1.25 26.61 -3.35
CA LEU A 122 -2.56 25.95 -3.33
C LEU A 122 -2.82 25.06 -4.56
N PRO A 123 -2.77 25.56 -5.82
CA PRO A 123 -3.08 24.75 -7.00
C PRO A 123 -1.99 23.71 -7.34
N GLU A 124 -0.79 23.85 -6.77
CA GLU A 124 0.36 22.97 -7.02
C GLU A 124 0.46 21.84 -5.99
N HIS A 125 -0.30 21.93 -4.90
CA HIS A 125 -0.21 20.97 -3.81
C HIS A 125 -0.70 19.57 -4.24
N PRO A 126 0.14 18.52 -4.20
CA PRO A 126 -0.23 17.18 -4.65
C PRO A 126 -1.38 16.52 -3.87
N GLY A 127 -1.64 16.99 -2.64
CA GLY A 127 -2.79 16.57 -1.83
C GLY A 127 -4.10 17.30 -2.14
N GLY A 128 -4.09 18.22 -3.12
CA GLY A 128 -5.16 19.16 -3.42
C GLY A 128 -5.11 20.42 -2.56
N SER A 129 -5.68 21.51 -3.04
CA SER A 129 -5.67 22.81 -2.35
C SER A 129 -6.44 22.81 -1.03
N GLN A 130 -7.49 21.98 -0.93
CA GLN A 130 -8.42 22.00 0.21
C GLN A 130 -7.73 21.66 1.53
N ILE A 131 -6.78 20.72 1.55
CA ILE A 131 -6.08 20.35 2.79
C ILE A 131 -5.22 21.50 3.33
N LEU A 132 -4.69 22.37 2.46
CA LEU A 132 -3.98 23.57 2.89
C LEU A 132 -4.95 24.63 3.40
N LEU A 133 -6.15 24.72 2.80
CA LEU A 133 -7.22 25.61 3.25
C LEU A 133 -7.81 25.18 4.61
N ASP A 134 -7.96 23.87 4.83
CA ASP A 134 -8.46 23.29 6.08
C ASP A 134 -7.53 23.57 7.27
N HIS A 135 -6.25 23.80 6.99
CA HIS A 135 -5.22 24.16 7.96
C HIS A 135 -4.78 25.63 7.87
N ALA A 136 -5.45 26.44 7.04
CA ALA A 136 -5.07 27.83 6.84
C ALA A 136 -5.23 28.65 8.13
N GLY A 137 -4.21 29.42 8.46
CA GLY A 137 -4.11 30.19 9.69
C GLY A 137 -3.91 29.34 10.95
N THR A 138 -3.45 28.09 10.83
CA THR A 138 -3.23 27.19 11.98
C THR A 138 -1.82 26.59 11.99
N ASP A 139 -1.46 25.96 13.12
CA ASP A 139 -0.29 25.08 13.20
C ASP A 139 -0.63 23.69 12.64
N ALA A 140 -0.15 23.44 11.43
CA ALA A 140 -0.36 22.21 10.68
C ALA A 140 0.73 21.15 10.97
N THR A 141 1.61 21.35 11.96
CA THR A 141 2.76 20.46 12.22
C THR A 141 2.37 19.00 12.39
N ALA A 142 1.31 18.73 13.15
CA ALA A 142 0.84 17.37 13.41
C ALA A 142 0.32 16.71 12.12
N ALA A 143 -0.52 17.42 11.36
CA ALA A 143 -1.05 16.96 10.08
C ALA A 143 0.07 16.75 9.04
N PHE A 144 1.08 17.62 9.04
CA PHE A 144 2.22 17.55 8.13
C PHE A 144 3.11 16.34 8.41
N LYS A 145 3.51 16.13 9.68
CA LYS A 145 4.37 15.01 10.11
C LYS A 145 3.76 13.63 9.81
N GLY A 146 2.44 13.51 9.88
CA GLY A 146 1.75 12.25 9.58
C GLY A 146 1.73 11.86 8.10
N LEU A 147 2.04 12.80 7.19
CA LEU A 147 1.83 12.61 5.75
C LEU A 147 3.10 12.87 4.90
N HIS A 148 4.13 13.51 5.45
CA HIS A 148 5.30 13.96 4.70
C HIS A 148 6.61 13.57 5.40
N GLU A 149 7.63 13.22 4.62
CA GLU A 149 8.98 12.91 5.11
C GLU A 149 9.72 14.18 5.57
N PRO A 150 10.74 14.06 6.45
CA PRO A 150 11.64 15.18 6.74
C PRO A 150 12.25 15.78 5.47
N GLY A 151 12.30 17.11 5.36
CA GLY A 151 12.88 17.80 4.20
C GLY A 151 11.91 18.07 3.03
N THR A 152 10.64 17.65 3.13
CA THR A 152 9.64 17.86 2.05
C THR A 152 9.37 19.34 1.78
N ILE A 153 9.39 20.20 2.80
CA ILE A 153 9.17 21.64 2.63
C ILE A 153 10.29 22.25 1.79
N GLU A 154 11.53 21.96 2.15
CA GLU A 154 12.74 22.49 1.52
C GLU A 154 12.90 22.03 0.06
N LYS A 155 12.31 20.88 -0.30
CA LYS A 155 12.32 20.34 -1.66
C LYS A 155 11.27 20.98 -2.57
N HIS A 156 10.17 21.49 -2.02
CA HIS A 156 8.98 21.87 -2.80
C HIS A 156 8.51 23.31 -2.60
N LEU A 157 8.94 23.98 -1.52
CA LEU A 157 8.62 25.37 -1.24
C LEU A 157 9.88 26.23 -1.30
N ASP A 158 9.79 27.31 -2.06
CA ASP A 158 10.86 28.29 -2.19
C ASP A 158 11.10 28.99 -0.83
N PRO A 159 12.35 29.11 -0.35
CA PRO A 159 12.66 29.79 0.91
C PRO A 159 12.14 31.22 1.02
N SER A 160 11.91 31.92 -0.11
CA SER A 160 11.31 33.26 -0.15
C SER A 160 9.86 33.31 0.37
N ARG A 161 9.20 32.15 0.47
CA ARG A 161 7.84 31.99 1.03
C ARG A 161 7.81 31.87 2.55
N MET A 162 8.97 31.80 3.19
CA MET A 162 9.06 31.83 4.65
C MET A 162 8.69 33.22 5.17
N VAL A 163 7.69 33.27 6.03
CA VAL A 163 7.12 34.51 6.57
C VAL A 163 7.77 34.89 7.89
N GLY A 164 8.03 33.91 8.76
CA GLY A 164 8.55 34.13 10.11
C GLY A 164 8.47 32.89 10.99
N ARG A 165 8.73 33.06 12.28
CA ARG A 165 8.64 32.01 13.31
C ARG A 165 7.31 32.06 14.03
N PHE A 166 6.73 30.91 14.33
CA PHE A 166 5.51 30.77 15.10
C PHE A 166 5.84 30.22 16.49
N GLU A 167 5.46 30.96 17.53
CA GLU A 167 5.51 30.49 18.92
C GLU A 167 4.08 30.36 19.43
N PRO A 168 3.56 29.13 19.63
CA PRO A 168 2.21 28.94 20.14
C PRO A 168 2.12 29.44 21.59
N PRO A 169 1.01 30.08 21.98
CA PRO A 169 0.80 30.49 23.37
C PRO A 169 0.77 29.24 24.28
N PRO A 170 1.25 29.36 25.53
CA PRO A 170 1.15 28.26 26.49
C PRO A 170 -0.33 27.88 26.70
N PRO A 171 -0.64 26.60 26.98
CA PRO A 171 -2.02 26.17 27.19
C PRO A 171 -2.68 27.01 28.29
N ALA A 172 -3.85 27.58 28.00
CA ALA A 172 -4.62 28.31 28.99
C ALA A 172 -4.96 27.39 30.17
N ALA A 173 -4.55 27.77 31.38
CA ALA A 173 -5.03 27.12 32.60
C ALA A 173 -6.54 27.36 32.69
N PHE A 174 -7.32 26.29 32.60
CA PHE A 174 -8.77 26.33 32.65
C PHE A 174 -9.26 27.02 33.93
N ALA A 175 -9.99 28.13 33.77
CA ALA A 175 -10.91 28.61 34.77
C ALA A 175 -12.20 27.79 34.64
N ALA A 176 -12.51 26.99 35.66
CA ALA A 176 -13.73 26.21 35.75
C ALA A 176 -14.93 27.14 36.00
N SER A 177 -16.03 26.90 35.30
CA SER A 177 -17.37 27.27 35.77
C SER A 177 -18.26 26.04 35.63
N ASP A 178 -18.85 25.66 36.77
CA ASP A 178 -19.79 24.57 36.95
C ASP A 178 -21.08 24.82 36.16
N ASP A 179 -21.47 23.86 35.30
CA ASP A 179 -22.89 23.50 35.12
C ASP A 179 -22.99 22.12 34.47
N ASP A 180 -23.62 21.21 35.23
CA ASP A 180 -23.68 19.77 35.02
C ASP A 180 -24.57 19.34 33.86
N TRP A 181 -23.93 18.84 32.80
CA TRP A 181 -24.42 17.71 32.00
C TRP A 181 -23.25 16.75 31.78
N VAL A 182 -23.24 15.64 32.51
CA VAL A 182 -22.21 14.60 32.36
C VAL A 182 -22.74 13.54 31.39
N PRO A 183 -22.34 13.53 30.10
CA PRO A 183 -22.51 12.34 29.29
C PRO A 183 -21.67 11.23 29.91
N SER A 184 -22.12 9.98 29.82
CA SER A 184 -21.36 8.83 30.30
C SER A 184 -20.01 8.76 29.58
N GLU A 185 -18.96 9.28 30.22
CA GLU A 185 -17.58 9.13 29.76
C GLU A 185 -17.15 7.69 30.03
N GLN A 186 -17.38 6.81 29.06
CA GLN A 186 -16.41 5.76 28.87
C GLN A 186 -15.10 6.46 28.48
N PRO A 187 -13.97 6.25 29.19
CA PRO A 187 -12.73 6.90 28.82
C PRO A 187 -12.41 6.51 27.38
N GLN A 188 -12.50 7.48 26.48
CA GLN A 188 -12.23 7.29 25.07
C GLN A 188 -10.73 7.00 24.98
N VAL A 189 -10.36 5.73 24.77
CA VAL A 189 -8.96 5.34 24.56
C VAL A 189 -8.45 6.19 23.40
N SER A 190 -7.38 6.96 23.64
CA SER A 190 -6.83 7.82 22.60
C SER A 190 -6.41 6.99 21.39
N GLU A 191 -6.40 7.59 20.20
CA GLU A 191 -5.98 6.88 18.99
C GLU A 191 -4.57 6.28 19.14
N GLU A 192 -3.67 7.04 19.77
CA GLU A 192 -2.31 6.60 20.01
C GLU A 192 -2.27 5.38 20.93
N GLU A 193 -2.99 5.39 22.05
CA GLU A 193 -3.09 4.24 22.95
C GLU A 193 -3.73 3.02 22.27
N ARG A 194 -4.74 3.23 21.41
CA ARG A 194 -5.38 2.16 20.63
C ARG A 194 -4.34 1.49 19.72
N ILE A 195 -3.60 2.27 18.95
CA ILE A 195 -2.59 1.76 18.01
C ILE A 195 -1.44 1.10 18.78
N GLN A 196 -0.95 1.71 19.86
CA GLN A 196 0.11 1.14 20.69
C GLN A 196 -0.33 -0.21 21.28
N ARG A 197 -1.55 -0.30 21.81
CA ARG A 197 -2.13 -1.56 22.31
C ARG A 197 -2.29 -2.59 21.20
N ALA A 198 -2.75 -2.20 20.01
CA ALA A 198 -2.88 -3.10 18.87
C ALA A 198 -1.52 -3.67 18.44
N ARG A 199 -0.47 -2.82 18.40
CA ARG A 199 0.91 -3.24 18.11
C ARG A 199 1.48 -4.16 19.19
N ALA A 200 1.24 -3.86 20.46
CA ALA A 200 1.70 -4.70 21.57
C ALA A 200 1.03 -6.08 21.60
N ASN A 201 -0.20 -6.19 21.08
CA ASN A 201 -0.95 -7.43 21.00
C ASN A 201 -0.98 -8.03 19.59
N LEU A 202 -0.08 -7.59 18.69
CA LEU A 202 -0.06 -8.06 17.32
C LEU A 202 0.28 -9.56 17.30
N ILE A 203 -0.64 -10.36 16.76
CA ILE A 203 -0.44 -11.81 16.65
C ILE A 203 0.59 -12.14 15.58
N GLY A 204 1.33 -13.23 15.76
CA GLY A 204 2.30 -13.67 14.75
C GLY A 204 1.63 -14.03 13.43
N VAL A 205 2.26 -13.66 12.31
CA VAL A 205 1.73 -13.77 10.94
C VAL A 205 1.23 -15.19 10.57
N ASN A 206 1.85 -16.23 11.14
CA ASN A 206 1.44 -17.62 10.93
C ASN A 206 0.09 -17.99 11.54
N SER A 207 -0.44 -17.17 12.45
CA SER A 207 -1.76 -17.36 13.07
C SER A 207 -2.89 -16.84 12.21
N LEU A 208 -2.59 -16.10 11.14
CA LEU A 208 -3.58 -15.57 10.21
C LEU A 208 -4.03 -16.67 9.25
N THR A 209 -5.34 -16.76 9.07
CA THR A 209 -5.98 -17.91 8.40
C THR A 209 -6.68 -17.55 7.10
N CYS A 210 -7.05 -16.27 6.92
CA CYS A 210 -7.67 -15.76 5.71
C CYS A 210 -7.31 -14.29 5.47
N LEU A 211 -7.65 -13.76 4.29
CA LEU A 211 -7.37 -12.36 3.96
C LEU A 211 -8.11 -11.36 4.87
N ASP A 212 -9.26 -11.75 5.42
CA ASP A 212 -10.11 -10.88 6.24
C ASP A 212 -9.49 -10.65 7.63
N ASP A 213 -8.63 -11.56 8.10
CA ASP A 213 -7.90 -11.37 9.35
C ASP A 213 -6.98 -10.14 9.29
N PHE A 214 -6.32 -9.92 8.15
CA PHE A 214 -5.51 -8.74 7.93
C PHE A 214 -6.34 -7.46 7.97
N GLU A 215 -7.49 -7.44 7.28
CA GLU A 215 -8.37 -6.27 7.24
C GLU A 215 -8.88 -5.92 8.65
N ARG A 216 -9.36 -6.93 9.39
CA ARG A 216 -9.87 -6.79 10.75
C ARG A 216 -8.81 -6.21 11.70
N LEU A 217 -7.59 -6.71 11.64
CA LEU A 217 -6.50 -6.28 12.52
C LEU A 217 -5.86 -4.95 12.07
N ALA A 218 -5.77 -4.69 10.77
CA ALA A 218 -5.24 -3.44 10.23
C ALA A 218 -6.05 -2.21 10.69
N LYS A 219 -7.37 -2.35 10.84
CA LYS A 219 -8.23 -1.28 11.38
C LYS A 219 -7.72 -0.72 12.70
N ASP A 220 -7.29 -1.60 13.61
CA ASP A 220 -6.82 -1.20 14.93
C ASP A 220 -5.36 -0.70 14.93
N LEU A 221 -4.60 -0.98 13.87
CA LEU A 221 -3.20 -0.58 13.71
C LEU A 221 -3.02 0.78 13.01
N LEU A 222 -4.05 1.25 12.31
CA LEU A 222 -3.99 2.45 11.48
C LEU A 222 -4.60 3.66 12.18
N PRO A 223 -4.05 4.88 11.94
CA PRO A 223 -4.78 6.11 12.21
C PRO A 223 -6.13 6.12 11.46
N ALA A 224 -7.16 6.73 12.05
CA ALA A 224 -8.51 6.76 11.49
C ALA A 224 -8.53 7.32 10.05
N THR A 225 -7.76 8.38 9.80
CA THR A 225 -7.63 9.00 8.47
C THR A 225 -7.03 8.06 7.43
N VAL A 226 -6.08 7.21 7.82
CA VAL A 226 -5.45 6.22 6.93
C VAL A 226 -6.39 5.06 6.68
N TRP A 227 -7.06 4.56 7.74
CA TRP A 227 -8.08 3.53 7.61
C TRP A 227 -9.22 3.97 6.68
N GLU A 228 -9.72 5.19 6.83
CA GLU A 228 -10.73 5.77 5.95
C GLU A 228 -10.22 5.85 4.51
N TYR A 229 -8.99 6.31 4.29
CA TYR A 229 -8.41 6.40 2.94
C TYR A 229 -8.36 5.04 2.23
N TYR A 230 -7.98 3.96 2.94
CA TYR A 230 -7.89 2.60 2.38
C TYR A 230 -9.26 1.90 2.23
N SER A 231 -10.12 2.01 3.24
CA SER A 231 -11.35 1.21 3.35
C SER A 231 -12.53 1.77 2.56
N THR A 232 -12.49 3.04 2.18
CA THR A 232 -13.64 3.71 1.56
C THR A 232 -13.80 3.45 0.07
N GLY A 233 -15.06 3.50 -0.37
CA GLY A 233 -15.50 3.62 -1.75
C GLY A 233 -16.08 5.02 -2.04
N SER A 234 -16.63 5.21 -3.23
CA SER A 234 -17.33 6.44 -3.61
C SER A 234 -18.81 6.42 -3.20
N ASP A 235 -19.34 7.61 -2.91
CA ASP A 235 -20.72 7.92 -2.59
C ASP A 235 -21.34 6.97 -1.56
N SER A 236 -22.24 6.07 -1.98
CA SER A 236 -22.91 5.12 -1.09
C SER A 236 -22.10 3.82 -0.88
N GLU A 237 -20.97 3.69 -1.56
CA GLU A 237 -20.11 2.52 -1.67
C GLU A 237 -20.84 1.27 -2.22
N SER A 238 -21.90 1.49 -3.01
CA SER A 238 -22.68 0.42 -3.62
C SER A 238 -21.83 -0.40 -4.59
N ALA A 239 -21.09 0.26 -5.49
CA ALA A 239 -20.18 -0.41 -6.42
C ALA A 239 -19.12 -1.26 -5.68
N MET A 240 -18.56 -0.74 -4.58
CA MET A 240 -17.57 -1.46 -3.77
C MET A 240 -18.14 -2.77 -3.20
N ARG A 241 -19.36 -2.73 -2.66
CA ARG A 241 -20.04 -3.93 -2.14
C ARG A 241 -20.47 -4.87 -3.26
N ASN A 242 -20.97 -4.33 -4.37
CA ASN A 242 -21.39 -5.11 -5.55
C ASN A 242 -20.22 -5.89 -6.16
N ASN A 243 -19.01 -5.32 -6.18
CA ASN A 243 -17.81 -6.02 -6.62
C ASN A 243 -17.58 -7.33 -5.86
N ALA A 244 -17.77 -7.32 -4.54
CA ALA A 244 -17.60 -8.51 -3.71
C ALA A 244 -18.78 -9.47 -3.89
N SER A 245 -20.02 -8.98 -3.76
CA SER A 245 -21.23 -9.82 -3.81
C SER A 245 -21.52 -10.41 -5.20
N ALA A 246 -20.91 -9.90 -6.27
CA ALA A 246 -20.98 -10.51 -7.59
C ALA A 246 -20.45 -11.95 -7.61
N TYR A 247 -19.39 -12.24 -6.85
CA TYR A 247 -18.83 -13.58 -6.79
C TYR A 247 -19.80 -14.58 -6.13
N ASP A 248 -20.65 -14.15 -5.20
CA ASP A 248 -21.66 -15.00 -4.53
C ASP A 248 -22.80 -15.45 -5.47
N ARG A 249 -22.93 -14.80 -6.63
CA ARG A 249 -23.92 -15.13 -7.66
C ARG A 249 -23.41 -16.18 -8.66
N VAL A 250 -22.15 -16.58 -8.57
CA VAL A 250 -21.53 -17.60 -9.43
C VAL A 250 -21.24 -18.86 -8.62
N PHE A 251 -21.70 -20.01 -9.11
CA PHE A 251 -21.55 -21.31 -8.46
C PHE A 251 -20.67 -22.25 -9.28
N PHE A 252 -19.94 -23.14 -8.61
CA PHE A 252 -19.10 -24.13 -9.29
C PHE A 252 -19.89 -25.38 -9.70
N ARG A 253 -19.44 -26.03 -10.78
CA ARG A 253 -19.89 -27.33 -11.28
C ARG A 253 -18.74 -28.35 -11.18
N PRO A 254 -18.45 -28.88 -9.98
CA PRO A 254 -17.29 -29.75 -9.76
C PRO A 254 -17.37 -31.05 -10.55
N ARG A 255 -16.21 -31.55 -10.96
CA ARG A 255 -16.06 -32.78 -11.75
C ARG A 255 -15.36 -33.86 -10.92
N VAL A 256 -16.06 -34.96 -10.67
CA VAL A 256 -15.57 -36.05 -9.81
C VAL A 256 -14.80 -37.12 -10.61
N MET A 257 -14.13 -38.03 -9.89
CA MET A 257 -13.34 -39.14 -10.45
C MET A 257 -12.21 -38.68 -11.39
N ARG A 258 -11.51 -37.60 -11.00
CA ARG A 258 -10.37 -37.05 -11.73
C ARG A 258 -9.10 -37.07 -10.88
N PRO A 259 -7.92 -37.33 -11.47
CA PRO A 259 -6.66 -37.36 -10.75
C PRO A 259 -6.18 -35.93 -10.43
N VAL A 260 -6.30 -35.53 -9.16
CA VAL A 260 -5.99 -34.16 -8.67
C VAL A 260 -5.00 -34.16 -7.50
N ALA A 261 -4.14 -35.18 -7.40
CA ALA A 261 -3.13 -35.25 -6.33
C ALA A 261 -2.16 -34.05 -6.37
N HIS A 262 -1.76 -33.65 -7.57
CA HIS A 262 -0.91 -32.50 -7.85
C HIS A 262 -1.74 -31.39 -8.48
N VAL A 263 -1.43 -30.13 -8.16
CA VAL A 263 -2.05 -28.95 -8.75
C VAL A 263 -0.95 -27.96 -9.09
N ASP A 264 -1.07 -27.34 -10.26
CA ASP A 264 -0.23 -26.25 -10.71
C ASP A 264 -1.06 -24.96 -10.84
N THR A 265 -0.68 -23.94 -10.06
CA THR A 265 -1.30 -22.60 -10.10
C THR A 265 -0.51 -21.61 -10.93
N SER A 266 0.62 -22.01 -11.52
CA SER A 266 1.49 -21.10 -12.25
C SER A 266 0.86 -20.62 -13.57
N THR A 267 1.28 -19.46 -14.02
CA THR A 267 0.90 -18.85 -15.31
C THR A 267 1.92 -17.79 -15.70
N THR A 268 1.65 -17.07 -16.78
CA THR A 268 2.41 -15.89 -17.20
C THR A 268 1.55 -14.63 -17.13
N ILE A 269 2.12 -13.52 -16.67
CA ILE A 269 1.46 -12.20 -16.65
C ILE A 269 2.34 -11.25 -17.47
N LEU A 270 1.85 -10.82 -18.64
CA LEU A 270 2.61 -10.00 -19.59
C LEU A 270 4.00 -10.58 -19.91
N GLY A 271 4.07 -11.90 -20.11
CA GLY A 271 5.30 -12.63 -20.42
C GLY A 271 6.22 -12.89 -19.21
N VAL A 272 5.82 -12.51 -18.00
CA VAL A 272 6.56 -12.80 -16.76
C VAL A 272 6.00 -14.06 -16.11
N ASP A 273 6.86 -15.01 -15.76
CA ASP A 273 6.47 -16.19 -15.00
C ASP A 273 5.95 -15.80 -13.62
N SER A 274 4.78 -16.32 -13.25
CA SER A 274 4.15 -16.09 -11.96
C SER A 274 3.74 -17.43 -11.35
N SER A 275 4.01 -17.63 -10.06
CA SER A 275 3.61 -18.88 -9.37
C SER A 275 2.10 -18.96 -9.12
N VAL A 276 1.39 -17.86 -9.33
CA VAL A 276 -0.03 -17.67 -9.08
C VAL A 276 -0.69 -16.86 -10.20
N PRO A 277 -1.98 -17.07 -10.49
CA PRO A 277 -2.71 -16.34 -11.54
C PRO A 277 -3.39 -15.09 -10.98
N PHE A 278 -2.76 -14.46 -10.00
CA PHE A 278 -3.17 -13.18 -9.45
C PHE A 278 -1.95 -12.28 -9.26
N TYR A 279 -2.21 -10.97 -9.18
CA TYR A 279 -1.18 -9.96 -9.00
C TYR A 279 -1.59 -8.95 -7.92
N ILE A 280 -0.60 -8.22 -7.42
CA ILE A 280 -0.83 -7.12 -6.48
C ILE A 280 -1.15 -5.86 -7.28
N SER A 281 -2.40 -5.42 -7.25
CA SER A 281 -2.87 -4.22 -7.94
C SER A 281 -2.21 -2.97 -7.37
N PRO A 282 -2.05 -1.90 -8.18
CA PRO A 282 -1.43 -0.67 -7.72
C PRO A 282 -2.28 -0.03 -6.62
N THR A 283 -1.65 0.19 -5.48
CA THR A 283 -2.20 0.92 -4.34
C THR A 283 -1.25 2.06 -4.00
N ALA A 284 -1.81 3.21 -3.67
CA ALA A 284 -1.05 4.40 -3.34
C ALA A 284 -0.95 4.57 -1.83
N ARG A 285 0.11 5.25 -1.41
CA ARG A 285 0.33 5.68 -0.02
C ARG A 285 0.42 4.53 0.98
N ASN A 286 1.07 3.41 0.62
CA ASN A 286 1.23 2.29 1.54
C ASN A 286 2.14 2.66 2.73
N GLY A 287 2.98 3.69 2.56
CA GLY A 287 3.81 4.31 3.59
C GLY A 287 3.06 4.77 4.83
N ALA A 288 1.78 5.13 4.67
CA ALA A 288 0.93 5.59 5.77
C ALA A 288 0.55 4.45 6.74
N GLY A 289 0.52 3.20 6.27
CA GLY A 289 0.28 2.02 7.10
C GLY A 289 1.56 1.33 7.57
N ASN A 290 2.61 1.38 6.76
CA ASN A 290 3.92 0.81 7.09
C ASN A 290 5.03 1.69 6.47
N PRO A 291 6.05 2.15 7.21
CA PRO A 291 7.11 3.00 6.67
C PRO A 291 7.87 2.43 5.47
N LEU A 292 7.96 1.10 5.34
CA LEU A 292 8.54 0.45 4.14
C LEU A 292 7.62 0.57 2.92
N GLY A 293 6.33 0.78 3.11
CA GLY A 293 5.35 1.00 2.06
C GLY A 293 5.40 -0.06 0.96
N GLU A 294 5.53 0.41 -0.28
CA GLU A 294 5.54 -0.43 -1.48
C GLU A 294 6.80 -1.32 -1.59
N ILE A 295 7.89 -1.00 -0.87
CA ILE A 295 9.07 -1.90 -0.79
C ILE A 295 8.73 -3.19 -0.05
N ALA A 296 7.92 -3.12 1.02
CA ALA A 296 7.47 -4.33 1.72
C ALA A 296 6.62 -5.21 0.80
N VAL A 297 5.80 -4.59 -0.05
CA VAL A 297 5.00 -5.30 -1.06
C VAL A 297 5.89 -5.99 -2.09
N ALA A 298 6.93 -5.30 -2.60
CA ALA A 298 7.86 -5.88 -3.56
C ALA A 298 8.59 -7.10 -3.00
N ARG A 299 9.07 -7.03 -1.75
CA ARG A 299 9.74 -8.16 -1.08
C ARG A 299 8.80 -9.35 -0.87
N GLY A 300 7.58 -9.11 -0.37
CA GLY A 300 6.61 -10.18 -0.17
C GLY A 300 6.15 -10.83 -1.50
N ALA A 301 6.03 -10.03 -2.56
CA ALA A 301 5.73 -10.52 -3.90
C ALA A 301 6.86 -11.39 -4.47
N ALA A 302 8.12 -10.98 -4.29
CA ALA A 302 9.29 -11.72 -4.74
C ALA A 302 9.38 -13.12 -4.10
N ALA A 303 9.16 -13.20 -2.79
CA ALA A 303 9.24 -14.45 -2.03
C ALA A 303 8.32 -15.56 -2.56
N GLN A 304 7.21 -15.19 -3.22
CA GLN A 304 6.25 -16.14 -3.79
C GLN A 304 6.19 -16.07 -5.33
N ASN A 305 7.13 -15.37 -5.98
CA ASN A 305 7.12 -15.09 -7.42
C ASN A 305 5.74 -14.63 -7.92
N ALA A 306 5.17 -13.61 -7.28
CA ALA A 306 3.92 -12.97 -7.68
C ALA A 306 4.20 -11.63 -8.37
N PHE A 307 3.42 -11.30 -9.39
CA PHE A 307 3.56 -10.03 -10.10
C PHE A 307 3.02 -8.86 -9.26
N GLN A 308 3.72 -7.73 -9.27
CA GLN A 308 3.30 -6.48 -8.63
C GLN A 308 3.21 -5.35 -9.65
N VAL A 309 2.19 -4.52 -9.50
CA VAL A 309 2.09 -3.22 -10.18
C VAL A 309 2.24 -2.10 -9.15
N LEU A 310 3.22 -1.22 -9.36
CA LEU A 310 3.47 -0.06 -8.50
C LEU A 310 2.61 1.14 -8.94
N SER A 311 2.02 1.88 -8.00
CA SER A 311 1.26 3.10 -8.33
C SER A 311 2.15 4.27 -8.77
N HIS A 312 1.66 5.13 -9.67
CA HIS A 312 2.29 6.41 -10.02
C HIS A 312 2.53 7.28 -8.77
N VAL A 313 1.59 7.22 -7.82
CA VAL A 313 1.55 8.06 -6.61
C VAL A 313 1.77 7.23 -5.33
N ALA A 314 2.62 6.21 -5.45
CA ALA A 314 3.13 5.41 -4.33
C ALA A 314 3.89 6.27 -3.30
N SER A 315 3.99 5.79 -2.05
CA SER A 315 4.86 6.42 -1.04
C SER A 315 6.34 6.26 -1.36
N LYS A 316 6.72 5.15 -2.00
CA LYS A 316 8.08 4.89 -2.47
C LYS A 316 8.15 5.02 -3.99
N SER A 317 9.20 5.68 -4.46
CA SER A 317 9.43 5.90 -5.89
C SER A 317 9.70 4.59 -6.63
N LEU A 318 9.47 4.58 -7.95
CA LEU A 318 9.80 3.42 -8.80
C LEU A 318 11.27 3.02 -8.67
N GLU A 319 12.18 3.99 -8.57
CA GLU A 319 13.61 3.75 -8.39
C GLU A 319 13.90 3.03 -7.05
N GLU A 320 13.32 3.48 -5.94
CA GLU A 320 13.48 2.84 -4.64
C GLU A 320 12.93 1.40 -4.62
N VAL A 321 11.77 1.20 -5.25
CA VAL A 321 11.13 -0.13 -5.30
C VAL A 321 11.92 -1.08 -6.20
N LEU A 322 12.40 -0.63 -7.36
CA LEU A 322 13.26 -1.42 -8.24
C LEU A 322 14.62 -1.74 -7.58
N ALA A 323 15.20 -0.80 -6.83
CA ALA A 323 16.43 -1.04 -6.08
C ALA A 323 16.26 -2.07 -4.96
N ALA A 324 15.05 -2.20 -4.42
CA ALA A 324 14.71 -3.18 -3.40
C ALA A 324 14.21 -4.52 -3.97
N ALA A 325 13.99 -4.61 -5.28
CA ALA A 325 13.49 -5.79 -5.95
C ALA A 325 14.55 -6.91 -6.01
N GLU A 326 14.10 -8.16 -5.96
CA GLU A 326 15.01 -9.30 -6.10
C GLU A 326 15.51 -9.44 -7.55
N GLN A 327 16.65 -10.12 -7.73
CA GLN A 327 17.24 -10.30 -9.06
C GLN A 327 16.26 -11.02 -10.00
N GLY A 328 15.91 -10.37 -11.10
CA GLY A 328 14.99 -10.90 -12.10
C GLY A 328 13.52 -10.57 -11.85
N GLN A 329 13.16 -10.05 -10.66
CA GLN A 329 11.81 -9.59 -10.37
C GLN A 329 11.40 -8.47 -11.33
N LYS A 330 10.20 -8.61 -11.91
CA LYS A 330 9.61 -7.61 -12.81
C LYS A 330 8.48 -6.88 -12.11
N ILE A 331 8.46 -5.56 -12.25
CA ILE A 331 7.46 -4.68 -11.64
C ILE A 331 6.76 -3.89 -12.75
N GLY A 332 5.44 -4.01 -12.82
CA GLY A 332 4.61 -3.13 -13.63
C GLY A 332 4.50 -1.76 -12.97
N TRP A 333 4.25 -0.71 -13.75
CA TRP A 333 4.09 0.64 -13.25
C TRP A 333 2.80 1.25 -13.76
N GLN A 334 1.97 1.72 -12.84
CA GLN A 334 0.71 2.36 -13.13
C GLN A 334 0.94 3.83 -13.45
N LEU A 335 0.29 4.30 -14.51
CA LEU A 335 0.32 5.68 -14.98
C LEU A 335 -1.03 6.34 -14.75
N TYR A 336 -0.97 7.50 -14.12
CA TYR A 336 -2.01 8.52 -14.12
C TYR A 336 -1.61 9.62 -15.10
N MET A 337 -2.38 9.80 -16.16
CA MET A 337 -2.07 10.84 -17.15
C MET A 337 -2.22 12.22 -16.52
N LYS A 338 -1.19 13.05 -16.61
CA LYS A 338 -1.21 14.44 -16.13
C LYS A 338 -1.79 15.33 -17.23
N ALA A 339 -2.58 16.34 -16.85
CA ALA A 339 -3.06 17.36 -17.79
C ALA A 339 -1.89 18.09 -18.49
N ASP A 340 -0.77 18.28 -17.78
CA ASP A 340 0.50 18.68 -18.38
C ASP A 340 1.15 17.48 -19.09
N ARG A 341 0.91 17.37 -20.39
CA ARG A 341 1.40 16.27 -21.23
C ARG A 341 2.91 16.20 -21.32
N LYS A 342 3.63 17.31 -21.13
CA LYS A 342 5.10 17.30 -21.12
C LYS A 342 5.62 16.58 -19.87
N LYS A 343 5.03 16.86 -18.70
CA LYS A 343 5.36 16.12 -17.47
C LYS A 343 5.00 14.64 -17.59
N ALA A 344 3.86 14.31 -18.20
CA ALA A 344 3.50 12.92 -18.46
C ALA A 344 4.53 12.22 -19.36
N GLU A 345 5.01 12.89 -20.42
CA GLU A 345 6.09 12.35 -21.28
C GLU A 345 7.37 12.10 -20.48
N GLU A 346 7.80 13.05 -19.65
CA GLU A 346 8.97 12.92 -18.79
C GLU A 346 8.85 11.71 -17.84
N ASP A 347 7.69 11.53 -17.20
CA ASP A 347 7.42 10.39 -16.32
C ASP A 347 7.48 9.06 -17.07
N ILE A 348 6.84 8.97 -18.26
CA ILE A 348 6.81 7.76 -19.09
C ILE A 348 8.22 7.36 -19.51
N ARG A 349 9.00 8.33 -20.04
CA ARG A 349 10.37 8.08 -20.46
C ARG A 349 11.25 7.67 -19.28
N LYS A 350 11.08 8.29 -18.12
CA LYS A 350 11.79 7.93 -16.89
C LYS A 350 11.45 6.51 -16.44
N ALA A 351 10.17 6.15 -16.38
CA ALA A 351 9.74 4.82 -15.97
C ALA A 351 10.30 3.73 -16.91
N HIS A 352 10.27 3.98 -18.21
CA HIS A 352 10.87 3.09 -19.21
C HIS A 352 12.39 2.96 -19.03
N ALA A 353 13.10 4.08 -18.86
CA ALA A 353 14.57 4.08 -18.67
C ALA A 353 15.01 3.38 -17.37
N LEU A 354 14.20 3.48 -16.31
CA LEU A 354 14.43 2.77 -15.05
C LEU A 354 14.18 1.25 -15.16
N GLY A 355 13.49 0.80 -16.21
CA GLY A 355 13.23 -0.62 -16.43
C GLY A 355 11.89 -1.10 -15.87
N ALA A 356 10.87 -0.24 -15.80
CA ALA A 356 9.50 -0.70 -15.58
C ALA A 356 9.13 -1.77 -16.62
N HIS A 357 8.53 -2.88 -16.17
CA HIS A 357 8.19 -3.99 -17.07
C HIS A 357 7.01 -3.68 -17.98
N SER A 358 6.05 -2.88 -17.51
CA SER A 358 4.82 -2.54 -18.22
C SER A 358 4.27 -1.19 -17.73
N ILE A 359 3.51 -0.49 -18.57
CA ILE A 359 2.81 0.74 -18.21
C ILE A 359 1.31 0.47 -18.14
N TRP A 360 0.69 0.75 -16.99
CA TRP A 360 -0.73 0.52 -16.75
C TRP A 360 -1.46 1.86 -16.70
N LEU A 361 -1.95 2.33 -17.86
CA LEU A 361 -2.69 3.59 -17.99
C LEU A 361 -4.05 3.45 -17.29
N THR A 362 -4.25 4.22 -16.22
CA THR A 362 -5.52 4.23 -15.48
C THR A 362 -6.47 5.27 -16.06
N VAL A 363 -7.65 4.83 -16.50
CA VAL A 363 -8.63 5.66 -17.21
C VAL A 363 -9.91 5.93 -16.42
N ASP A 364 -10.12 5.24 -15.29
CA ASP A 364 -11.32 5.36 -14.43
C ASP A 364 -11.23 6.50 -13.38
N THR A 365 -10.16 7.31 -13.42
CA THR A 365 -9.86 8.39 -12.46
C THR A 365 -9.61 9.75 -13.12
N THR A 366 -10.17 9.99 -14.31
CA THR A 366 -10.13 11.32 -14.97
C THR A 366 -10.62 12.41 -14.02
N ILE A 367 -11.64 12.10 -13.23
CA ILE A 367 -12.11 12.87 -12.08
C ILE A 367 -12.06 11.96 -10.84
N LEU A 368 -11.77 12.51 -9.66
CA LEU A 368 -11.73 11.74 -8.43
C LEU A 368 -13.15 11.40 -7.95
N GLY A 369 -13.37 10.15 -7.54
CA GLY A 369 -14.62 9.73 -6.94
C GLY A 369 -14.87 10.38 -5.58
N ASN A 370 -16.14 10.60 -5.26
CA ASN A 370 -16.56 11.30 -4.06
C ASN A 370 -16.56 10.35 -2.84
N ARG A 371 -15.48 10.32 -2.05
CA ARG A 371 -15.36 9.42 -0.89
C ARG A 371 -16.03 10.01 0.35
N ILE A 372 -17.36 9.94 0.38
CA ILE A 372 -18.20 10.60 1.41
C ILE A 372 -17.77 10.23 2.83
N ARG A 373 -17.59 8.94 3.15
CA ARG A 373 -17.20 8.54 4.52
C ARG A 373 -15.87 9.16 4.97
N GLN A 374 -14.92 9.35 4.06
CA GLN A 374 -13.67 10.05 4.38
C GLN A 374 -13.93 11.56 4.60
N ALA A 375 -14.76 12.19 3.77
CA ALA A 375 -15.12 13.60 3.92
C ALA A 375 -15.92 13.87 5.21
N THR A 376 -16.89 13.01 5.54
CA THR A 376 -17.67 13.05 6.78
C THR A 376 -16.75 12.90 7.98
N GLY A 377 -15.86 11.89 8.00
CA GLY A 377 -14.91 11.72 9.09
C GLY A 377 -14.02 12.96 9.29
N ALA A 378 -13.59 13.60 8.19
CA ALA A 378 -12.83 14.85 8.28
C ALA A 378 -13.67 16.00 8.87
N ALA A 379 -14.93 16.15 8.43
CA ALA A 379 -15.84 17.17 8.94
C ALA A 379 -16.22 16.95 10.42
N GLU A 380 -16.34 15.70 10.88
CA GLU A 380 -16.61 15.38 12.29
C GLU A 380 -15.40 15.67 13.19
N ARG A 381 -14.18 15.45 12.69
CA ARG A 381 -12.94 15.81 13.40
C ARG A 381 -12.68 17.31 13.44
N ASN A 382 -13.12 18.04 12.42
CA ASN A 382 -12.95 19.49 12.31
C ASN A 382 -14.26 20.18 11.88
N PRO A 383 -15.27 20.25 12.78
CA PRO A 383 -16.57 20.80 12.44
C PRO A 383 -16.51 22.32 12.32
N SER A 384 -17.27 22.88 11.38
CA SER A 384 -17.49 24.33 11.32
C SER A 384 -18.28 24.80 12.54
N LYS A 385 -17.99 26.02 13.03
CA LYS A 385 -18.70 26.59 14.18
C LYS A 385 -20.16 26.89 13.81
N PRO A 386 -21.14 26.63 14.69
CA PRO A 386 -22.53 27.04 14.48
C PRO A 386 -22.63 28.53 14.12
N GLY A 387 -23.42 28.85 13.08
CA GLY A 387 -23.57 30.23 12.58
C GLY A 387 -22.49 30.68 11.58
N SER A 388 -21.50 29.82 11.26
CA SER A 388 -20.53 30.08 10.19
C SER A 388 -21.25 30.27 8.85
N PRO A 389 -20.81 31.22 7.98
CA PRO A 389 -21.47 31.47 6.71
C PRO A 389 -21.37 30.25 5.79
N LEU A 390 -22.45 29.98 5.05
CA LEU A 390 -22.47 28.93 4.04
C LEU A 390 -21.44 29.23 2.94
N VAL A 391 -20.47 28.34 2.77
CA VAL A 391 -19.56 28.36 1.62
C VAL A 391 -20.32 27.87 0.40
N ARG A 392 -20.52 28.75 -0.59
CA ARG A 392 -21.22 28.43 -1.84
C ARG A 392 -20.18 28.13 -2.93
N GLY A 393 -20.05 26.86 -3.29
CA GLY A 393 -19.15 26.37 -4.32
C GLY A 393 -19.48 24.92 -4.70
N PRO A 394 -18.80 24.35 -5.69
CA PRO A 394 -18.93 22.93 -6.00
C PRO A 394 -18.60 22.07 -4.77
N VAL A 395 -19.45 21.08 -4.49
CA VAL A 395 -19.40 20.23 -3.29
C VAL A 395 -18.20 19.28 -3.29
N SER A 396 -17.63 19.01 -4.47
CA SER A 396 -16.44 18.17 -4.64
C SER A 396 -15.43 18.85 -5.55
N ASN A 397 -14.14 18.60 -5.32
CA ASN A 397 -13.06 19.03 -6.19
C ASN A 397 -13.22 18.40 -7.58
N LEU A 398 -13.86 19.13 -8.50
CA LEU A 398 -13.86 18.84 -9.94
C LEU A 398 -12.44 18.92 -10.53
N LEU A 399 -11.53 19.61 -9.83
CA LEU A 399 -10.14 19.81 -10.23
C LEU A 399 -9.30 18.59 -9.83
N SER A 400 -9.20 17.66 -10.76
CA SER A 400 -8.20 16.60 -10.76
C SER A 400 -6.93 17.12 -11.46
N THR A 401 -5.73 16.77 -10.98
CA THR A 401 -4.50 16.96 -11.76
C THR A 401 -4.40 15.97 -12.92
N HIS A 402 -5.31 14.99 -12.96
CA HIS A 402 -5.40 14.01 -14.02
C HIS A 402 -5.99 14.65 -15.29
N ASP A 403 -5.53 14.16 -16.43
CA ASP A 403 -6.04 14.58 -17.73
C ASP A 403 -7.46 14.03 -17.93
N ALA A 404 -8.45 14.92 -17.89
CA ALA A 404 -9.85 14.58 -18.18
C ALA A 404 -10.15 14.47 -19.68
N GLN A 405 -9.15 14.68 -20.55
CA GLN A 405 -9.26 14.62 -22.00
C GLN A 405 -8.59 13.37 -22.59
N LEU A 406 -8.35 12.33 -21.77
CA LEU A 406 -7.80 11.04 -22.23
C LEU A 406 -8.55 10.50 -23.45
N GLN A 407 -7.79 10.03 -24.44
CA GLN A 407 -8.29 9.48 -25.70
C GLN A 407 -7.62 8.14 -26.01
N TRP A 408 -8.25 7.32 -26.86
CA TRP A 408 -7.69 6.05 -27.28
C TRP A 408 -6.32 6.17 -27.97
N SER A 409 -6.06 7.27 -28.67
CA SER A 409 -4.76 7.58 -29.30
C SER A 409 -3.61 7.74 -28.29
N ASP A 410 -3.91 7.95 -27.00
CA ASP A 410 -2.89 8.04 -25.96
C ASP A 410 -2.14 6.72 -25.75
N ILE A 411 -2.74 5.59 -26.10
CA ILE A 411 -2.09 4.28 -26.04
C ILE A 411 -0.90 4.24 -27.01
N GLU A 412 -1.15 4.62 -28.28
CA GLU A 412 -0.11 4.70 -29.31
C GLU A 412 0.96 5.73 -28.94
N TRP A 413 0.56 6.87 -28.36
CA TRP A 413 1.49 7.87 -27.87
C TRP A 413 2.41 7.33 -26.78
N ILE A 414 1.88 6.65 -25.76
CA ILE A 414 2.69 6.00 -24.71
C ILE A 414 3.68 5.00 -25.34
N LYS A 415 3.22 4.15 -26.27
CA LYS A 415 4.09 3.18 -26.96
C LYS A 415 5.19 3.85 -27.78
N SER A 416 4.92 5.03 -28.35
CA SER A 416 5.94 5.83 -29.06
C SER A 416 7.03 6.38 -28.13
N LEU A 417 6.67 6.69 -26.87
CA LEU A 417 7.59 7.21 -25.86
C LEU A 417 8.40 6.11 -25.17
N ALA A 418 7.84 4.91 -25.07
CA ALA A 418 8.44 3.73 -24.46
C ALA A 418 8.34 2.51 -25.39
N PRO A 419 9.15 2.44 -26.46
CA PRO A 419 9.04 1.39 -27.46
C PRO A 419 9.25 -0.02 -26.87
N GLY A 420 8.32 -0.94 -27.17
CA GLY A 420 8.39 -2.34 -26.74
C GLY A 420 7.87 -2.60 -25.33
N ILE A 421 7.51 -1.57 -24.56
CA ILE A 421 6.85 -1.78 -23.26
C ILE A 421 5.39 -2.22 -23.46
N PRO A 422 4.92 -3.28 -22.77
CA PRO A 422 3.50 -3.60 -22.73
C PRO A 422 2.69 -2.46 -22.10
N VAL A 423 1.63 -2.04 -22.77
CA VAL A 423 0.68 -1.04 -22.29
C VAL A 423 -0.63 -1.71 -21.93
N VAL A 424 -1.06 -1.52 -20.68
CA VAL A 424 -2.30 -2.04 -20.12
C VAL A 424 -3.27 -0.89 -19.88
N VAL A 425 -4.51 -1.00 -20.35
CA VAL A 425 -5.56 -0.02 -20.04
C VAL A 425 -6.35 -0.50 -18.82
N LYS A 426 -6.19 0.19 -17.69
CA LYS A 426 -6.84 -0.16 -16.41
C LYS A 426 -8.05 0.73 -16.15
N GLY A 427 -9.19 0.13 -15.82
CA GLY A 427 -10.42 0.86 -15.50
C GLY A 427 -11.52 0.70 -16.54
N ILE A 428 -11.49 -0.40 -17.29
CA ILE A 428 -12.53 -0.70 -18.29
C ILE A 428 -13.79 -1.20 -17.54
N GLY A 429 -14.90 -0.47 -17.70
CA GLY A 429 -16.19 -0.80 -17.08
C GLY A 429 -17.18 -1.51 -18.02
N ALA A 430 -17.00 -1.38 -19.33
CA ALA A 430 -17.88 -1.92 -20.37
C ALA A 430 -17.13 -2.92 -21.25
N TRP A 431 -17.81 -3.96 -21.74
CA TRP A 431 -17.16 -5.01 -22.52
C TRP A 431 -16.79 -4.52 -23.94
N GLU A 432 -17.54 -3.55 -24.46
CA GLU A 432 -17.33 -2.91 -25.76
C GLU A 432 -15.95 -2.24 -25.84
N ASP A 433 -15.54 -1.60 -24.74
CA ASP A 433 -14.28 -0.86 -24.65
C ASP A 433 -13.05 -1.78 -24.64
N VAL A 434 -13.22 -3.07 -24.37
CA VAL A 434 -12.13 -4.06 -24.43
C VAL A 434 -11.64 -4.24 -25.86
N ALA A 435 -12.58 -4.34 -26.81
CA ALA A 435 -12.26 -4.46 -28.23
C ALA A 435 -11.61 -3.17 -28.76
N LEU A 436 -12.09 -2.00 -28.31
CA LEU A 436 -11.50 -0.70 -28.66
C LEU A 436 -10.06 -0.57 -28.14
N ALA A 437 -9.80 -0.92 -26.88
CA ALA A 437 -8.45 -0.89 -26.31
C ALA A 437 -7.47 -1.71 -27.15
N LYS A 438 -7.88 -2.93 -27.56
CA LYS A 438 -7.08 -3.79 -28.44
C LYS A 438 -6.87 -3.17 -29.82
N GLN A 439 -7.92 -2.59 -30.43
CA GLN A 439 -7.84 -1.94 -31.74
C GLN A 439 -6.82 -0.80 -31.74
N HIS A 440 -6.71 -0.07 -30.63
CA HIS A 440 -5.74 1.01 -30.43
C HIS A 440 -4.39 0.55 -29.88
N GLY A 441 -4.11 -0.77 -29.94
CA GLY A 441 -2.78 -1.31 -29.69
C GLY A 441 -2.43 -1.56 -28.23
N ALA A 442 -3.41 -1.59 -27.31
CA ALA A 442 -3.17 -2.07 -25.95
C ALA A 442 -2.80 -3.56 -25.97
N ASP A 443 -1.88 -3.95 -25.09
CA ASP A 443 -1.42 -5.34 -24.94
C ASP A 443 -2.27 -6.10 -23.91
N ALA A 444 -2.96 -5.37 -23.03
CA ALA A 444 -3.94 -5.92 -22.11
C ALA A 444 -4.92 -4.86 -21.61
N VAL A 445 -5.99 -5.30 -20.95
CA VAL A 445 -6.90 -4.45 -20.17
C VAL A 445 -7.06 -4.95 -18.75
N VAL A 446 -7.53 -4.09 -17.86
CA VAL A 446 -8.07 -4.48 -16.56
C VAL A 446 -9.52 -4.04 -16.47
N LEU A 447 -10.43 -5.02 -16.39
CA LEU A 447 -11.81 -4.79 -16.01
C LEU A 447 -11.83 -4.34 -14.55
N SER A 448 -12.20 -3.10 -14.30
CA SER A 448 -12.04 -2.45 -12.99
C SER A 448 -12.94 -1.23 -12.89
N ASN A 449 -13.46 -0.99 -11.68
CA ASN A 449 -14.09 0.28 -11.28
C ASN A 449 -13.33 0.91 -10.10
N HIS A 450 -12.01 0.73 -10.11
CA HIS A 450 -11.10 1.19 -9.08
C HIS A 450 -11.39 0.63 -7.66
N GLY A 451 -11.94 -0.58 -7.59
CA GLY A 451 -12.38 -1.18 -6.32
C GLY A 451 -13.56 -0.43 -5.68
N GLY A 452 -14.43 0.15 -6.51
CA GLY A 452 -15.62 0.90 -6.11
C GLY A 452 -15.33 2.28 -5.54
N ARG A 453 -14.23 2.92 -5.98
CA ARG A 453 -13.75 4.22 -5.45
C ARG A 453 -14.06 5.41 -6.36
N GLN A 454 -14.66 5.15 -7.51
CA GLN A 454 -14.83 6.11 -8.60
C GLN A 454 -16.32 6.32 -8.90
N LEU A 455 -16.86 5.80 -10.00
CA LEU A 455 -18.30 5.87 -10.26
C LEU A 455 -19.07 4.89 -9.37
N ASP A 456 -19.88 5.39 -8.44
CA ASP A 456 -20.81 4.53 -7.71
C ASP A 456 -21.90 3.99 -8.63
N PHE A 457 -22.42 2.79 -8.34
CA PHE A 457 -23.27 2.00 -9.25
C PHE A 457 -22.62 1.59 -10.60
N ALA A 458 -21.31 1.79 -10.79
CA ALA A 458 -20.59 1.03 -11.80
C ALA A 458 -20.78 -0.48 -11.53
N ASP A 459 -21.02 -1.25 -12.58
CA ASP A 459 -21.25 -2.68 -12.44
C ASP A 459 -19.98 -3.39 -11.91
N ALA A 460 -20.17 -4.59 -11.38
CA ALA A 460 -19.07 -5.41 -10.90
C ALA A 460 -18.20 -5.86 -12.08
N PRO A 461 -16.86 -5.76 -12.01
CA PRO A 461 -15.98 -6.22 -13.07
C PRO A 461 -16.18 -7.68 -13.48
N LEU A 462 -16.66 -8.53 -12.56
CA LEU A 462 -17.00 -9.94 -12.85
C LEU A 462 -18.19 -10.04 -13.82
N LYS A 463 -19.16 -9.14 -13.70
CA LYS A 463 -20.29 -9.03 -14.61
C LYS A 463 -19.85 -8.54 -15.99
N THR A 464 -18.98 -7.53 -16.05
CA THR A 464 -18.36 -7.08 -17.30
C THR A 464 -17.58 -8.21 -17.99
N LEU A 465 -16.86 -9.03 -17.22
CA LEU A 465 -16.14 -10.20 -17.76
C LEU A 465 -17.09 -11.25 -18.33
N HIS A 466 -18.21 -11.51 -17.65
CA HIS A 466 -19.26 -12.42 -18.12
C HIS A 466 -19.92 -11.90 -19.41
N ASP A 467 -20.19 -10.60 -19.49
CA ASP A 467 -20.73 -9.97 -20.70
C ASP A 467 -19.73 -10.04 -21.86
N LEU A 468 -18.45 -9.77 -21.60
CA LEU A 468 -17.39 -9.95 -22.60
C LEU A 468 -17.35 -11.39 -23.12
N ARG A 469 -17.40 -12.40 -22.23
CA ARG A 469 -17.43 -13.81 -22.62
C ARG A 469 -18.65 -14.16 -23.48
N LYS A 470 -19.80 -13.52 -23.25
CA LYS A 470 -21.02 -13.73 -24.04
C LYS A 470 -20.98 -13.04 -25.40
N HIS A 471 -20.46 -11.82 -25.45
CA HIS A 471 -20.62 -10.93 -26.60
C HIS A 471 -19.38 -10.89 -27.51
N ALA A 472 -18.18 -11.09 -26.97
CA ALA A 472 -16.92 -11.09 -27.73
C ALA A 472 -15.90 -12.10 -27.14
N PRO A 473 -16.24 -13.41 -27.06
CA PRO A 473 -15.36 -14.43 -26.48
C PRO A 473 -14.01 -14.55 -27.19
N GLU A 474 -13.95 -14.23 -28.49
CA GLU A 474 -12.72 -14.26 -29.30
C GLU A 474 -11.63 -13.29 -28.80
N VAL A 475 -12.02 -12.25 -28.06
CA VAL A 475 -11.07 -11.30 -27.45
C VAL A 475 -10.33 -11.95 -26.28
N LEU A 476 -10.98 -12.86 -25.54
CA LEU A 476 -10.39 -13.58 -24.41
C LEU A 476 -9.38 -14.64 -24.86
N ASP A 477 -9.60 -15.23 -26.03
CA ASP A 477 -8.76 -16.30 -26.58
C ASP A 477 -7.59 -15.76 -27.45
N HIS A 478 -7.42 -14.44 -27.53
CA HIS A 478 -6.41 -13.82 -28.38
C HIS A 478 -5.00 -13.98 -27.79
N LYS A 479 -4.05 -14.47 -28.58
CA LYS A 479 -2.68 -14.82 -28.11
C LYS A 479 -1.87 -13.62 -27.60
N ASP A 480 -2.00 -12.48 -28.27
CA ASP A 480 -1.21 -11.28 -27.99
C ASP A 480 -1.99 -10.23 -27.17
N PHE A 481 -3.11 -10.61 -26.55
CA PHE A 481 -3.92 -9.68 -25.77
C PHE A 481 -4.46 -10.37 -24.51
N SER A 482 -4.29 -9.75 -23.35
CA SER A 482 -4.76 -10.32 -22.08
C SER A 482 -5.87 -9.49 -21.44
N VAL A 483 -6.85 -10.16 -20.83
CA VAL A 483 -7.88 -9.51 -20.02
C VAL A 483 -7.62 -9.83 -18.56
N PHE A 484 -7.32 -8.80 -17.77
CA PHE A 484 -7.23 -8.86 -16.32
C PHE A 484 -8.51 -8.33 -15.68
N ILE A 485 -8.68 -8.59 -14.38
CA ILE A 485 -9.82 -8.11 -13.61
C ILE A 485 -9.39 -7.80 -12.18
N ASP A 486 -9.90 -6.74 -11.58
CA ASP A 486 -9.77 -6.50 -10.13
C ASP A 486 -11.11 -6.07 -9.48
N GLY A 487 -11.10 -5.90 -8.16
CA GLY A 487 -12.25 -5.42 -7.39
C GLY A 487 -13.03 -6.53 -6.67
N GLY A 488 -13.19 -6.40 -5.35
CA GLY A 488 -14.03 -7.27 -4.53
C GLY A 488 -13.47 -8.65 -4.18
N ILE A 489 -12.41 -9.13 -4.85
CA ILE A 489 -11.79 -10.44 -4.62
C ILE A 489 -11.21 -10.57 -3.20
N ARG A 490 -11.55 -11.66 -2.51
CA ARG A 490 -11.09 -11.98 -1.13
C ARG A 490 -10.79 -13.45 -0.89
N ARG A 491 -11.16 -14.34 -1.82
CA ARG A 491 -10.95 -15.80 -1.70
C ARG A 491 -10.34 -16.40 -2.95
N GLY A 492 -9.67 -17.54 -2.79
CA GLY A 492 -9.12 -18.30 -3.91
C GLY A 492 -10.21 -18.74 -4.88
N THR A 493 -11.42 -19.01 -4.39
CA THR A 493 -12.60 -19.29 -5.23
C THR A 493 -13.03 -18.12 -6.09
N ASP A 494 -12.81 -16.88 -5.66
CA ASP A 494 -13.13 -15.69 -6.46
C ASP A 494 -12.17 -15.61 -7.64
N VAL A 495 -10.87 -15.84 -7.38
CA VAL A 495 -9.84 -15.95 -8.42
C VAL A 495 -10.25 -17.02 -9.44
N LEU A 496 -10.57 -18.23 -8.99
CA LEU A 496 -10.96 -19.33 -9.89
C LEU A 496 -12.20 -19.03 -10.73
N LYS A 497 -13.22 -18.33 -10.17
CA LYS A 497 -14.41 -17.92 -10.93
C LYS A 497 -14.04 -16.98 -12.08
N ALA A 498 -13.20 -15.98 -11.81
CA ALA A 498 -12.73 -15.06 -12.84
C ALA A 498 -11.90 -15.78 -13.92
N LEU A 499 -11.00 -16.68 -13.54
CA LEU A 499 -10.20 -17.47 -14.49
C LEU A 499 -11.09 -18.37 -15.37
N CYS A 500 -12.07 -19.05 -14.79
CA CYS A 500 -13.04 -19.85 -15.54
C CYS A 500 -13.84 -19.03 -16.57
N LEU A 501 -14.05 -17.73 -16.32
CA LEU A 501 -14.70 -16.82 -17.28
C LEU A 501 -13.76 -16.30 -18.37
N GLY A 502 -12.45 -16.55 -18.27
CA GLY A 502 -11.45 -16.21 -19.27
C GLY A 502 -10.50 -15.08 -18.87
N ALA A 503 -10.52 -14.59 -17.62
CA ALA A 503 -9.49 -13.67 -17.17
C ALA A 503 -8.11 -14.35 -17.19
N LYS A 504 -7.08 -13.65 -17.65
CA LYS A 504 -5.69 -14.13 -17.65
C LYS A 504 -5.09 -14.13 -16.24
N ALA A 505 -5.41 -13.10 -15.45
CA ALA A 505 -5.01 -12.97 -14.06
C ALA A 505 -5.93 -11.99 -13.31
N VAL A 506 -5.91 -12.09 -11.97
CA VAL A 506 -6.79 -11.33 -11.08
C VAL A 506 -5.99 -10.39 -10.17
N GLY A 507 -6.38 -9.12 -10.08
CA GLY A 507 -5.74 -8.11 -9.24
C GLY A 507 -6.39 -7.96 -7.87
N LEU A 508 -5.57 -7.82 -6.82
CA LEU A 508 -6.05 -7.49 -5.48
C LEU A 508 -5.28 -6.26 -4.94
N GLY A 509 -6.02 -5.30 -4.36
CA GLY A 509 -5.44 -4.10 -3.74
C GLY A 509 -5.49 -4.18 -2.21
N ARG A 510 -6.66 -3.84 -1.64
CA ARG A 510 -6.89 -3.75 -0.19
C ARG A 510 -6.33 -4.93 0.63
N PRO A 511 -6.52 -6.21 0.28
CA PRO A 511 -5.95 -7.30 1.09
C PRO A 511 -4.44 -7.19 1.31
N PHE A 512 -3.68 -6.79 0.28
CA PHE A 512 -2.22 -6.66 0.39
C PHE A 512 -1.80 -5.39 1.15
N ILE A 513 -2.57 -4.30 1.08
CA ILE A 513 -2.28 -3.11 1.89
C ILE A 513 -2.48 -3.40 3.40
N TYR A 514 -3.52 -4.15 3.74
CA TYR A 514 -3.79 -4.57 5.12
C TYR A 514 -2.73 -5.55 5.62
N ALA A 515 -2.32 -6.49 4.76
CA ALA A 515 -1.25 -7.42 5.09
C ALA A 515 0.09 -6.72 5.37
N GLY A 516 0.45 -5.75 4.53
CA GLY A 516 1.66 -4.95 4.72
C GLY A 516 1.63 -4.04 5.96
N THR A 517 0.46 -3.60 6.40
CA THR A 517 0.29 -2.67 7.54
C THR A 517 0.86 -3.25 8.85
N GLY A 518 0.47 -4.46 9.22
CA GLY A 518 0.92 -5.08 10.49
C GLY A 518 2.21 -5.87 10.39
N TRP A 519 2.42 -6.56 9.27
CA TRP A 519 3.46 -7.60 9.16
C TRP A 519 4.48 -7.35 8.04
N GLY A 520 4.41 -6.20 7.35
CA GLY A 520 5.35 -5.85 6.29
C GLY A 520 5.41 -6.90 5.18
N ALA A 521 6.63 -7.27 4.76
CA ALA A 521 6.85 -8.23 3.67
C ALA A 521 6.30 -9.62 4.01
N ASP A 522 6.52 -10.11 5.24
CA ASP A 522 6.02 -11.41 5.70
C ASP A 522 4.49 -11.48 5.66
N GLY A 523 3.81 -10.35 5.94
CA GLY A 523 2.37 -10.24 5.80
C GLY A 523 1.91 -10.43 4.37
N VAL A 524 2.56 -9.73 3.43
CA VAL A 524 2.27 -9.82 2.00
C VAL A 524 2.52 -11.23 1.49
N GLU A 525 3.67 -11.84 1.83
CA GLU A 525 3.98 -13.23 1.52
C GLU A 525 2.90 -14.18 2.06
N LYS A 526 2.53 -14.05 3.34
CA LYS A 526 1.50 -14.88 3.95
C LYS A 526 0.14 -14.73 3.24
N ALA A 527 -0.24 -13.51 2.84
CA ALA A 527 -1.46 -13.28 2.09
C ALA A 527 -1.46 -14.02 0.74
N ILE A 528 -0.31 -14.02 0.03
CA ILE A 528 -0.14 -14.80 -1.22
C ILE A 528 -0.26 -16.30 -0.93
N MET A 529 0.42 -16.80 0.10
CA MET A 529 0.37 -18.22 0.48
C MET A 529 -1.06 -18.69 0.84
N LEU A 530 -1.80 -17.88 1.59
CA LEU A 530 -3.19 -18.18 1.95
C LEU A 530 -4.07 -18.26 0.71
N LEU A 531 -3.99 -17.25 -0.16
CA LEU A 531 -4.80 -17.21 -1.38
C LEU A 531 -4.46 -18.36 -2.33
N LYS A 532 -3.16 -18.68 -2.49
CA LYS A 532 -2.67 -19.83 -3.25
C LYS A 532 -3.17 -21.16 -2.67
N GLY A 533 -3.10 -21.34 -1.35
CA GLY A 533 -3.60 -22.55 -0.68
C GLY A 533 -5.11 -22.74 -0.87
N GLU A 534 -5.89 -21.66 -0.77
CA GLU A 534 -7.34 -21.70 -1.04
C GLU A 534 -7.64 -22.13 -2.50
N MET A 535 -6.87 -21.60 -3.46
CA MET A 535 -6.98 -22.00 -4.87
C MET A 535 -6.63 -23.46 -5.07
N GLU A 536 -5.49 -23.90 -4.54
CA GLU A 536 -5.02 -25.28 -4.66
C GLU A 536 -6.02 -26.29 -4.10
N ILE A 537 -6.64 -26.01 -2.96
CA ILE A 537 -7.71 -26.85 -2.41
C ILE A 537 -8.92 -26.85 -3.34
N SER A 538 -9.36 -25.65 -3.76
CA SER A 538 -10.56 -25.48 -4.56
C SER A 538 -10.43 -26.09 -5.96
N MET A 539 -9.26 -26.02 -6.60
CA MET A 539 -8.98 -26.67 -7.89
C MET A 539 -9.12 -28.19 -7.80
N ARG A 540 -8.58 -28.81 -6.73
CA ARG A 540 -8.76 -30.24 -6.48
C ARG A 540 -10.23 -30.61 -6.35
N LEU A 541 -10.98 -29.85 -5.56
CA LEU A 541 -12.42 -30.06 -5.36
C LEU A 541 -13.24 -29.81 -6.63
N LEU A 542 -12.79 -28.89 -7.48
CA LEU A 542 -13.40 -28.60 -8.78
C LEU A 542 -13.11 -29.69 -9.82
N GLY A 543 -12.08 -30.51 -9.59
CA GLY A 543 -11.66 -31.58 -10.48
C GLY A 543 -10.72 -31.12 -11.58
N VAL A 544 -9.87 -30.13 -11.30
CA VAL A 544 -8.84 -29.61 -12.21
C VAL A 544 -7.48 -29.60 -11.52
N ASN A 545 -6.40 -29.72 -12.30
CA ASN A 545 -5.04 -29.72 -11.76
C ASN A 545 -4.10 -28.68 -12.40
N SER A 546 -4.56 -27.87 -13.34
CA SER A 546 -3.82 -26.73 -13.86
C SER A 546 -4.74 -25.56 -14.17
N VAL A 547 -4.19 -24.34 -14.17
CA VAL A 547 -4.94 -23.11 -14.51
C VAL A 547 -5.53 -23.18 -15.92
N ASP A 548 -4.79 -23.76 -16.89
CA ASP A 548 -5.24 -23.88 -18.29
C ASP A 548 -6.44 -24.81 -18.50
N GLN A 549 -6.85 -25.57 -17.48
CA GLN A 549 -8.06 -26.40 -17.51
C GLN A 549 -9.31 -25.64 -17.04
N LEU A 550 -9.16 -24.43 -16.51
CA LEU A 550 -10.29 -23.63 -16.02
C LEU A 550 -11.08 -23.08 -17.22
N GLY A 551 -12.40 -23.15 -17.13
CA GLY A 551 -13.29 -22.77 -18.21
C GLY A 551 -14.74 -22.57 -17.75
N PRO A 552 -15.61 -22.01 -18.60
CA PRO A 552 -16.96 -21.63 -18.23
C PRO A 552 -17.86 -22.84 -17.93
N GLU A 553 -17.51 -24.03 -18.41
CA GLU A 553 -18.21 -25.28 -18.12
C GLU A 553 -18.16 -25.67 -16.63
N TYR A 554 -17.21 -25.11 -15.87
CA TYR A 554 -17.09 -25.30 -14.42
C TYR A 554 -17.96 -24.31 -13.63
N LEU A 555 -18.72 -23.45 -14.29
CA LEU A 555 -19.53 -22.42 -13.64
C LEU A 555 -21.03 -22.57 -13.95
N ASN A 556 -21.86 -22.16 -13.00
CA ASN A 556 -23.22 -21.71 -13.22
C ASN A 556 -23.25 -20.20 -12.92
N CYS A 557 -23.55 -19.41 -13.96
CA CYS A 557 -23.64 -17.95 -13.93
C CYS A 557 -25.06 -17.44 -14.16
N GLU A 558 -26.11 -18.25 -13.98
CA GLU A 558 -27.51 -17.85 -14.24
C GLU A 558 -27.98 -16.70 -13.34
N ARG A 559 -27.37 -16.54 -12.17
CA ARG A 559 -27.69 -15.48 -11.20
C ARG A 559 -26.81 -14.23 -11.35
N LEU A 560 -25.85 -14.26 -12.29
CA LEU A 560 -24.96 -13.16 -12.63
C LEU A 560 -25.46 -12.47 -13.90
#